data_AF-A0A0G0LV84-F1
#
_entry.id   AF-A0A0G0LV84-F1
#
_cell.length_a   1.000
_cell.length_b   1.000
_cell.length_c   1.000
_cell.angle_alpha   90.00
_cell.angle_beta   90.00
_cell.angle_gamma   90.00
#
_symmetry.space_group_name_H-M   'P 1'
#
loop_
_entity.id
_entity.type
_entity.pdbx_description
1 polymer ?
#
loop_
_entity_poly.entity_id
_entity_poly.type
_entity_poly.pdbx_seq_one_letter_code
_entity_poly.pdbx_strand_id
1 'polypeptide(L)'
;MLRRIYYETIGKYQEVVSFIVLLSFLVTFIIARLVVYLMDAGVVPDFYLAVGQTHVHHLNYGIFLLAVVGYLALIFHNEKINESLSVLYGIGLGLTFDEFALWLRLQNDYYARATYEAVIVIIVLLLNIVYFGNIWRRIYNFSLGRLFKSYAGN
;
A
#
# COMPACT_ATOMS: atom_id res chain seq x y z
N MET A 1 -17.70 -4.73 9.08
CA MET A 1 -17.32 -4.16 10.41
C MET A 1 -16.43 -2.92 10.25
N LEU A 2 -15.25 -3.03 9.62
CA LEU A 2 -14.32 -1.90 9.38
C LEU A 2 -14.99 -0.69 8.69
N ARG A 3 -15.81 -0.94 7.66
CA ARG A 3 -16.63 0.07 6.96
C ARG A 3 -17.47 0.92 7.92
N ARG A 4 -18.13 0.30 8.90
CA ARG A 4 -19.03 0.99 9.85
C ARG A 4 -18.25 1.91 10.80
N ILE A 5 -17.13 1.43 11.33
CA ILE A 5 -16.26 2.18 12.24
C ILE A 5 -15.68 3.43 11.54
N TYR A 6 -15.31 3.31 10.27
CA TYR A 6 -14.71 4.40 9.52
C TYR A 6 -15.72 5.48 9.07
N TYR A 7 -16.91 5.09 8.59
CA TYR A 7 -17.95 6.06 8.19
C TYR A 7 -18.45 6.92 9.34
N GLU A 8 -18.45 6.37 10.56
CA GLU A 8 -18.84 7.11 11.77
C GLU A 8 -17.75 8.12 12.23
N THR A 9 -16.53 8.05 11.68
CA THR A 9 -15.38 8.80 12.21
C THR A 9 -14.70 9.74 11.19
N ILE A 10 -14.54 9.37 9.90
CA ILE A 10 -13.59 10.07 9.00
C ILE A 10 -14.20 10.63 7.69
N GLY A 11 -15.20 10.01 7.07
CA GLY A 11 -15.88 10.57 5.88
C GLY A 11 -15.48 9.96 4.53
N LYS A 12 -16.25 10.31 3.48
CA LYS A 12 -16.21 9.95 2.04
C LYS A 12 -15.54 8.63 1.58
N TYR A 13 -16.18 7.95 0.63
CA TYR A 13 -15.77 6.64 0.07
C TYR A 13 -14.28 6.49 -0.32
N GLN A 14 -13.65 7.53 -0.91
CA GLN A 14 -12.23 7.47 -1.30
C GLN A 14 -11.25 7.39 -0.10
N GLU A 15 -11.61 7.97 1.03
CA GLU A 15 -10.78 7.97 2.23
C GLU A 15 -10.86 6.59 2.92
N VAL A 16 -12.03 5.93 2.85
CA VAL A 16 -12.25 4.54 3.31
C VAL A 16 -11.30 3.56 2.60
N VAL A 17 -11.25 3.62 1.27
CA VAL A 17 -10.39 2.75 0.46
C VAL A 17 -8.92 2.91 0.85
N SER A 18 -8.47 4.16 0.98
CA SER A 18 -7.08 4.46 1.35
C SER A 18 -6.74 3.96 2.76
N PHE A 19 -7.69 4.05 3.69
CA PHE A 19 -7.53 3.53 5.05
C PHE A 19 -7.43 2.00 5.07
N ILE A 20 -8.25 1.30 4.29
CA ILE A 20 -8.19 -0.16 4.17
C ILE A 20 -6.83 -0.58 3.60
N VAL A 21 -6.35 0.09 2.55
CA VAL A 21 -5.01 -0.16 1.99
C VAL A 21 -3.95 -0.01 3.06
N LEU A 22 -3.96 1.10 3.82
CA LEU A 22 -3.00 1.36 4.90
C LEU A 22 -3.02 0.26 5.96
N LEU A 23 -4.21 -0.13 6.43
CA LEU A 23 -4.35 -1.15 7.46
C LEU A 23 -3.86 -2.51 6.97
N SER A 24 -4.29 -2.94 5.78
CA SER A 24 -3.86 -4.20 5.18
C SER A 24 -2.35 -4.21 4.92
N PHE A 25 -1.78 -3.11 4.41
CA PHE A 25 -0.34 -2.93 4.23
C PHE A 25 0.43 -3.12 5.54
N LEU A 26 0.03 -2.42 6.60
CA LEU A 26 0.70 -2.49 7.91
C LEU A 26 0.66 -3.91 8.49
N VAL A 27 -0.52 -4.54 8.46
CA VAL A 27 -0.70 -5.90 8.99
C VAL A 27 0.16 -6.88 8.19
N THR A 28 0.15 -6.81 6.86
CA THR A 28 0.97 -7.70 6.02
C THR A 28 2.46 -7.47 6.25
N PHE A 29 2.93 -6.23 6.34
CA PHE A 29 4.33 -5.92 6.63
C PHE A 29 4.76 -6.48 7.99
N ILE A 30 3.96 -6.29 9.04
CA ILE A 30 4.25 -6.83 10.38
C ILE A 30 4.31 -8.35 10.35
N ILE A 31 3.35 -9.01 9.68
CA ILE A 31 3.31 -10.47 9.57
C ILE A 31 4.54 -10.98 8.80
N ALA A 32 4.86 -10.40 7.64
CA ALA A 32 6.01 -10.80 6.84
C ALA A 32 7.30 -10.67 7.66
N ARG A 33 7.46 -9.55 8.36
CA ARG A 33 8.62 -9.30 9.21
C ARG A 33 8.71 -10.27 10.39
N LEU A 34 7.57 -10.58 11.03
CA LEU A 34 7.51 -11.54 12.11
C LEU A 34 7.90 -12.95 11.63
N VAL A 35 7.43 -13.34 10.45
CA VAL A 35 7.80 -14.64 9.85
C VAL A 35 9.31 -14.71 9.63
N VAL A 36 9.93 -13.69 9.04
CA VAL A 36 11.40 -13.62 8.87
C VAL A 36 12.11 -13.76 10.22
N TYR A 37 11.67 -13.04 11.26
CA TYR A 37 12.26 -13.17 12.59
C TYR A 37 12.12 -14.58 13.19
N LEU A 38 10.98 -15.24 12.97
CA LEU A 38 10.74 -16.59 13.46
C LEU A 38 11.59 -17.63 12.69
N MET A 39 11.83 -17.41 11.40
CA MET A 39 12.72 -18.22 10.57
C MET A 39 14.17 -18.08 11.06
N ASP A 40 14.64 -16.84 11.26
CA ASP A 40 15.97 -16.54 11.81
C ASP A 40 16.16 -17.13 13.23
N ALA A 41 15.10 -17.16 14.04
CA ALA A 41 15.11 -17.77 15.37
C ALA A 41 15.01 -19.30 15.37
N GLY A 42 14.82 -19.93 14.20
CA GLY A 42 14.63 -21.38 14.05
C GLY A 42 13.32 -21.91 14.65
N VAL A 43 12.32 -21.04 14.87
CA VAL A 43 11.02 -21.41 15.46
C VAL A 43 10.08 -21.98 14.40
N VAL A 44 10.15 -21.47 13.17
CA VAL A 44 9.36 -21.95 12.03
C VAL A 44 10.31 -22.47 10.94
N PRO A 45 9.88 -23.46 10.14
CA PRO A 45 10.70 -23.97 9.05
C PRO A 45 10.89 -22.91 7.98
N ASP A 46 11.95 -23.11 7.20
CA ASP A 46 12.28 -22.25 6.07
C ASP A 46 11.21 -22.34 4.97
N PHE A 47 10.44 -21.27 4.79
CA PHE A 47 9.45 -21.11 3.72
C PHE A 47 10.04 -20.37 2.53
N TYR A 48 10.76 -21.09 1.65
CA TYR A 48 11.23 -20.56 0.38
C TYR A 48 10.59 -21.32 -0.78
N LEU A 49 10.16 -20.59 -1.82
CA LEU A 49 9.86 -21.20 -3.11
C LEU A 49 11.13 -21.16 -3.96
N ALA A 50 11.64 -22.32 -4.32
CA ALA A 50 12.76 -22.44 -5.25
C ALA A 50 12.27 -23.05 -6.56
N VAL A 51 12.60 -22.40 -7.68
CA VAL A 51 12.38 -22.94 -9.03
C VAL A 51 13.75 -23.17 -9.66
N GLY A 52 14.16 -24.44 -9.71
CA GLY A 52 15.52 -24.81 -10.09
C GLY A 52 16.55 -24.24 -9.09
N GLN A 53 17.48 -23.41 -9.58
CA GLN A 53 18.46 -22.71 -8.74
C GLN A 53 18.01 -21.30 -8.30
N THR A 54 16.78 -20.88 -8.67
CA THR A 54 16.30 -19.52 -8.39
C THR A 54 15.43 -19.51 -7.14
N HIS A 55 15.83 -18.71 -6.15
CA HIS A 55 14.99 -18.39 -5.00
C HIS A 55 13.97 -17.32 -5.37
N VAL A 56 12.68 -17.65 -5.23
CA VAL A 56 11.58 -16.74 -5.48
C VAL A 56 11.20 -16.07 -4.17
N HIS A 57 11.54 -14.80 -4.07
CA HIS A 57 11.19 -13.92 -2.97
C HIS A 57 9.69 -13.64 -2.93
N HIS A 58 9.12 -13.47 -1.74
CA HIS A 58 7.69 -13.17 -1.58
C HIS A 58 7.31 -11.80 -2.17
N LEU A 59 8.29 -10.91 -2.35
CA LEU A 59 8.10 -9.67 -3.08
C LEU A 59 7.52 -9.90 -4.49
N ASN A 60 7.88 -11.01 -5.15
CA ASN A 60 7.40 -11.34 -6.49
C ASN A 60 5.88 -11.60 -6.47
N TYR A 61 5.39 -12.30 -5.45
CA TYR A 61 3.95 -12.51 -5.26
C TYR A 61 3.23 -11.20 -5.04
N GLY A 62 3.85 -10.29 -4.27
CA GLY A 62 3.36 -8.92 -4.09
C GLY A 62 3.21 -8.18 -5.43
N ILE A 63 4.24 -8.21 -6.28
CA ILE A 63 4.22 -7.57 -7.60
C ILE A 63 3.11 -8.14 -8.50
N PHE A 64 3.00 -9.47 -8.59
CA PHE A 64 1.93 -10.11 -9.38
C PHE A 64 0.55 -9.74 -8.85
N LEU A 65 0.37 -9.76 -7.52
CA LEU A 65 -0.88 -9.38 -6.89
C LEU A 65 -1.24 -7.91 -7.19
N LEU A 66 -0.28 -6.99 -7.07
CA LEU A 66 -0.46 -5.58 -7.39
C LEU A 66 -0.83 -5.36 -8.86
N ALA A 67 -0.18 -6.08 -9.79
CA ALA A 67 -0.48 -5.98 -11.21
C ALA A 67 -1.91 -6.43 -11.53
N VAL A 68 -2.33 -7.58 -10.99
CA VAL A 68 -3.69 -8.10 -11.18
C VAL A 68 -4.71 -7.19 -10.53
N VAL A 69 -4.53 -6.84 -9.26
CA VAL A 69 -5.48 -6.00 -8.51
C VAL A 69 -5.59 -4.61 -9.13
N GLY A 70 -4.46 -4.03 -9.56
CA GLY A 70 -4.43 -2.76 -10.28
C GLY A 70 -5.23 -2.81 -11.57
N TYR A 71 -5.05 -3.86 -12.39
CA TYR A 71 -5.85 -4.06 -13.60
C TYR A 71 -7.35 -4.23 -13.29
N LEU A 72 -7.71 -5.05 -12.30
CA LEU A 72 -9.11 -5.25 -11.92
C LEU A 72 -9.75 -3.95 -11.42
N ALA A 73 -9.00 -3.11 -10.71
CA ALA A 73 -9.48 -1.80 -10.24
C ALA A 73 -9.74 -0.80 -11.38
N LEU A 74 -9.12 -0.98 -12.56
CA LEU A 74 -9.38 -0.15 -13.74
C LEU A 74 -10.67 -0.54 -14.47
N ILE A 75 -11.04 -1.83 -14.45
CA ILE A 75 -12.21 -2.33 -15.19
C ILE A 75 -13.47 -2.36 -14.33
N PHE A 76 -13.35 -2.57 -13.03
CA PHE A 76 -14.51 -2.63 -12.13
C PHE A 76 -14.82 -1.28 -11.47
N HIS A 77 -16.09 -0.88 -11.55
CA HIS A 77 -16.61 0.37 -11.00
C HIS A 77 -17.69 0.09 -9.93
N ASN A 78 -17.42 -0.86 -9.04
CA ASN A 78 -18.35 -1.28 -7.99
C ASN A 78 -17.72 -1.06 -6.62
N GLU A 79 -18.44 -0.37 -5.73
CA GLU A 79 -17.93 -0.01 -4.40
C GLU A 79 -17.50 -1.22 -3.55
N LYS A 80 -18.26 -2.32 -3.59
CA LYS A 80 -17.93 -3.52 -2.81
C LYS A 80 -16.70 -4.23 -3.37
N ILE A 81 -16.58 -4.29 -4.70
CA ILE A 81 -15.41 -4.88 -5.37
C ILE A 81 -14.17 -4.05 -5.04
N ASN A 82 -14.27 -2.73 -5.12
CA ASN A 82 -13.17 -1.82 -4.83
C ASN A 82 -12.71 -1.90 -3.36
N GLU A 83 -13.62 -2.11 -2.40
CA GLU A 83 -13.23 -2.40 -1.01
C GLU A 83 -12.43 -3.72 -0.91
N SER A 84 -12.87 -4.80 -1.56
CA SER A 84 -12.11 -6.06 -1.58
C SER A 84 -10.76 -5.93 -2.27
N LEU A 85 -10.71 -5.23 -3.40
CA LEU A 85 -9.47 -4.94 -4.12
C LEU A 85 -8.51 -4.10 -3.27
N SER A 86 -9.01 -3.18 -2.46
CA SER A 86 -8.18 -2.34 -1.58
C SER A 86 -7.44 -3.16 -0.50
N VAL A 87 -8.08 -4.22 0.03
CA VAL A 87 -7.41 -5.17 0.94
C VAL A 87 -6.28 -5.89 0.22
N LEU A 88 -6.57 -6.47 -0.95
CA LEU A 88 -5.58 -7.21 -1.74
C LEU A 88 -4.43 -6.31 -2.21
N TYR A 89 -4.73 -5.05 -2.54
CA TYR A 89 -3.73 -4.07 -2.89
C TYR A 89 -2.80 -3.75 -1.72
N GLY A 90 -3.34 -3.53 -0.52
CA GLY A 90 -2.56 -3.35 0.69
C GLY A 90 -1.66 -4.56 1.00
N ILE A 91 -2.18 -5.77 0.84
CA ILE A 91 -1.39 -7.02 0.98
C ILE A 91 -0.24 -7.03 -0.03
N GLY A 92 -0.54 -6.75 -1.31
CA GLY A 92 0.47 -6.72 -2.37
C GLY A 92 1.58 -5.70 -2.09
N LEU A 93 1.22 -4.51 -1.61
CA LEU A 93 2.19 -3.50 -1.17
C LEU A 93 3.04 -4.02 -0.01
N GLY A 94 2.43 -4.65 1.00
CA GLY A 94 3.14 -5.15 2.18
C GLY A 94 4.19 -6.19 1.81
N LEU A 95 3.80 -7.16 0.97
CA LEU A 95 4.71 -8.20 0.48
C LEU A 95 5.84 -7.63 -0.39
N THR A 96 5.53 -6.67 -1.26
CA THR A 96 6.52 -6.08 -2.18
C THR A 96 7.56 -5.23 -1.45
N PHE A 97 7.12 -4.40 -0.51
CA PHE A 97 7.98 -3.43 0.17
C PHE A 97 8.66 -3.96 1.43
N ASP A 98 8.27 -5.15 1.92
CA ASP A 98 8.97 -5.81 3.03
C ASP A 98 10.44 -6.15 2.67
N GLU A 99 10.73 -6.48 1.41
CA GLU A 99 12.11 -6.67 0.94
C GLU A 99 12.57 -5.52 0.04
N PHE A 100 12.12 -4.29 0.32
CA PHE A 100 12.42 -3.15 -0.56
C PHE A 100 13.91 -2.93 -0.84
N ALA A 101 14.77 -3.13 0.16
CA ALA A 101 16.20 -3.03 -0.04
C ALA A 101 16.78 -4.08 -1.00
N LEU A 102 16.15 -5.25 -1.10
CA LEU A 102 16.63 -6.35 -1.93
C LEU A 102 16.59 -5.97 -3.41
N TRP A 103 15.49 -5.44 -3.91
CA TRP A 103 15.43 -5.02 -5.31
C TRP A 103 16.09 -3.65 -5.56
N LEU A 104 16.17 -2.78 -4.55
CA LEU A 104 16.89 -1.50 -4.68
C LEU A 104 18.41 -1.71 -4.79
N ARG A 105 18.98 -2.63 -4.00
CA ARG A 105 20.44 -2.88 -3.93
C ARG A 105 20.88 -4.14 -4.64
N LEU A 106 19.94 -5.00 -5.05
CA LEU A 106 20.19 -6.34 -5.60
C LEU A 106 21.05 -7.22 -4.67
N GLN A 107 20.90 -7.02 -3.35
CA GLN A 107 21.65 -7.71 -2.31
C GLN A 107 20.69 -8.18 -1.21
N ASN A 108 20.93 -9.38 -0.68
CA ASN A 108 20.14 -10.00 0.38
C ASN A 108 20.52 -9.41 1.75
N ASP A 109 20.17 -8.15 1.97
CA ASP A 109 20.26 -7.50 3.29
C ASP A 109 18.85 -7.34 3.86
N TYR A 110 18.44 -8.35 4.64
CA TYR A 110 17.13 -8.39 5.30
C TYR A 110 16.93 -7.24 6.31
N TYR A 111 18.01 -6.65 6.82
CA TYR A 111 18.01 -5.64 7.88
C TYR A 111 18.32 -4.23 7.36
N ALA A 112 18.34 -4.05 6.04
CA ALA A 112 18.68 -2.79 5.42
C ALA A 112 17.72 -1.67 5.86
N ARG A 113 18.31 -0.59 6.38
CA ARG A 113 17.60 0.64 6.77
C ARG A 113 16.66 1.18 5.68
N ALA A 114 17.05 1.00 4.41
CA ALA A 114 16.28 1.44 3.25
C ALA A 114 14.86 0.84 3.20
N THR A 115 14.66 -0.40 3.67
CA THR A 115 13.33 -1.02 3.76
C THR A 115 12.43 -0.25 4.72
N TYR A 116 12.92 0.03 5.92
CA TYR A 116 12.15 0.77 6.92
C TYR A 116 11.85 2.20 6.48
N GLU A 117 12.80 2.86 5.82
CA GLU A 117 12.60 4.20 5.25
C GLU A 117 11.48 4.19 4.19
N ALA A 118 11.48 3.21 3.28
CA ALA A 118 10.41 3.09 2.28
C ALA A 118 9.05 2.83 2.91
N VAL A 119 8.98 1.93 3.90
CA VAL A 119 7.74 1.63 4.64
C VAL A 119 7.21 2.88 5.35
N ILE A 120 8.08 3.65 6.02
CA ILE A 120 7.69 4.90 6.68
C ILE A 120 7.14 5.91 5.66
N VAL A 121 7.81 6.08 4.51
CA VAL A 121 7.35 6.98 3.45
C VAL A 121 5.96 6.57 2.97
N ILE A 122 5.71 5.28 2.71
CA ILE A 122 4.40 4.78 2.27
C ILE A 122 3.34 5.06 3.34
N ILE A 123 3.62 4.78 4.62
CA ILE A 123 2.69 5.06 5.72
C ILE A 123 2.34 6.54 5.78
N VAL A 124 3.35 7.42 5.71
CA VAL A 124 3.14 8.87 5.75
C VAL A 124 2.30 9.34 4.57
N LEU A 125 2.55 8.83 3.37
CA LEU A 125 1.76 9.16 2.18
C LEU A 125 0.30 8.71 2.32
N LEU A 126 0.08 7.47 2.77
CA LEU A 126 -1.27 6.93 2.96
C LEU A 126 -2.03 7.67 4.08
N LEU A 127 -1.37 7.97 5.20
CA LEU A 127 -1.94 8.79 6.27
C LEU A 127 -2.28 10.20 5.76
N ASN A 128 -1.42 10.78 4.93
CA ASN A 128 -1.68 12.09 4.33
C ASN A 128 -2.94 12.07 3.46
N ILE A 129 -3.11 11.04 2.62
CA ILE A 129 -4.31 10.88 1.79
C ILE A 129 -5.57 10.71 2.66
N VAL A 130 -5.49 9.84 3.67
CA VAL A 130 -6.61 9.52 4.57
C VAL A 130 -7.08 10.74 5.35
N TYR A 131 -6.18 11.52 5.95
CA TYR A 131 -6.55 12.58 6.89
C TYR A 131 -6.50 13.99 6.29
N PHE A 132 -5.65 14.23 5.30
CA PHE A 132 -5.42 15.55 4.70
C PHE A 132 -5.99 15.68 3.28
N GLY A 133 -6.65 14.64 2.75
CA GLY A 133 -7.24 14.64 1.40
C GLY A 133 -8.20 15.81 1.14
N ASN A 134 -9.00 16.20 2.15
CA ASN A 134 -9.90 17.35 2.04
C ASN A 134 -9.17 18.70 1.94
N ILE A 135 -8.04 18.85 2.63
CA ILE A 135 -7.20 20.06 2.54
C ILE A 135 -6.63 20.20 1.14
N TRP A 136 -6.06 19.13 0.60
CA TRP A 136 -5.53 19.13 -0.77
C TRP A 136 -6.59 19.45 -1.81
N ARG A 137 -7.79 18.86 -1.67
CA ARG A 137 -8.93 19.15 -2.56
C ARG A 137 -9.33 20.62 -2.51
N ARG A 138 -9.32 21.23 -1.32
CA ARG A 138 -9.60 22.65 -1.15
C ARG A 138 -8.53 23.54 -1.79
N ILE A 139 -7.25 23.22 -1.58
CA ILE A 139 -6.12 23.93 -2.20
C ILE A 139 -6.20 23.86 -3.72
N TYR A 140 -6.47 22.67 -4.26
CA TYR A 140 -6.64 22.44 -5.69
C TYR A 140 -7.78 23.28 -6.27
N ASN A 141 -8.97 23.20 -5.69
CA ASN A 141 -10.13 23.98 -6.14
C ASN A 141 -9.92 25.49 -6.04
N PHE A 142 -9.25 25.96 -4.98
CA PHE A 142 -8.93 27.37 -4.80
C PHE A 142 -7.93 27.88 -5.85
N SER A 143 -6.92 27.08 -6.18
CA SER A 143 -5.91 27.44 -7.19
C SER A 143 -6.52 27.44 -8.60
N LEU A 144 -7.31 26.41 -8.92
CA LEU A 144 -8.00 26.30 -10.21
C LEU A 144 -9.01 27.43 -10.42
N GLY A 145 -9.79 27.77 -9.38
CA GLY A 145 -10.78 28.85 -9.44
C GLY A 145 -10.14 30.21 -9.70
N ARG A 146 -8.93 30.48 -9.19
CA ARG A 146 -8.18 31.71 -9.50
C ARG A 146 -7.69 31.75 -10.94
N LEU A 147 -7.20 30.63 -11.48
CA LEU A 147 -6.78 30.55 -12.88
C LEU A 147 -7.95 30.87 -13.82
N PHE A 148 -9.10 30.20 -13.67
CA PHE A 148 -10.25 30.45 -14.54
C PHE A 148 -10.79 31.89 -14.44
N LYS A 149 -10.82 32.47 -13.24
CA LYS A 149 -11.25 33.87 -13.07
C LYS A 149 -10.29 34.87 -13.73
N SER A 150 -8.99 34.54 -13.80
CA SER A 150 -7.99 35.33 -14.51
C SER A 150 -8.12 35.25 -16.04
N TYR A 151 -8.62 34.14 -16.59
CA TYR A 151 -8.83 33.97 -18.02
C TYR A 151 -10.19 34.48 -18.52
N ALA A 152 -11.23 34.46 -17.67
CA ALA A 152 -12.57 34.93 -18.01
C ALA A 152 -12.77 36.46 -17.83
N GLY A 153 -11.73 37.17 -17.39
CA GLY A 153 -11.75 38.62 -17.11
C GLY A 153 -11.14 39.52 -18.18
N ASN A 154 -10.92 39.02 -19.41
CA ASN A 154 -10.50 39.80 -20.58
C ASN A 154 -11.59 39.79 -21.66
#